data_AF-A0A6M1PV40-F1
#
_entry.id   AF-A0A6M1PV40-F1
#
_cell.length_a   1.000
_cell.length_b   1.000
_cell.length_c   1.000
_cell.angle_alpha   90.00
_cell.angle_beta   90.00
_cell.angle_gamma   90.00
#
_symmetry.space_group_name_H-M   'P 1'
#
loop_
_entity.id
_entity.type
_entity.pdbx_description
1 polymer ?
#
loop_
_entity_poly.entity_id
_entity_poly.type
_entity_poly.pdbx_seq_one_letter_code
_entity_poly.pdbx_strand_id
1 'polypeptide(L)'
;MMKKLILPALLVTSLIFSCQTSARAIFTIDVKVNNVLIDNGTGGYDAGPYIEQETNTSYVPIRFVSENLGATVSWNKQAKKVTIKSEDGKVIELTVGSKTAYVNGEKMTLPNAPVMPSYPNRVMVPLRYISEVLGATVNVKKVDGILHVDITTS
;
A
#
# COMPACT_ATOMS: atom_id res chain seq x y z
N MET A 1 -23.87 74.64 25.74
CA MET A 1 -24.12 73.93 24.47
C MET A 1 -23.48 72.55 24.54
N MET A 2 -24.28 71.50 24.43
CA MET A 2 -23.87 70.11 24.64
C MET A 2 -23.04 69.56 23.47
N LYS A 3 -21.95 68.89 23.84
CA LYS A 3 -21.03 68.16 22.98
C LYS A 3 -21.74 66.96 22.35
N LYS A 4 -21.62 66.76 21.04
CA LYS A 4 -21.90 65.47 20.40
C LYS A 4 -20.60 64.93 19.82
N LEU A 5 -19.98 64.03 20.57
CA LEU A 5 -18.95 63.11 20.14
C LEU A 5 -19.59 62.16 19.12
N ILE A 6 -19.10 62.12 17.88
CA ILE A 6 -19.44 61.04 16.94
C ILE A 6 -18.17 60.20 16.81
N LEU A 7 -18.21 59.01 17.42
CA LEU A 7 -17.15 58.00 17.36
C LEU A 7 -16.87 57.58 15.91
N PRO A 8 -15.61 57.30 15.54
CA PRO A 8 -15.31 56.68 14.26
C PRO A 8 -15.79 55.22 14.28
N ALA A 9 -16.59 54.85 13.27
CA ALA A 9 -16.98 53.47 13.05
C ALA A 9 -15.74 52.62 12.70
N LEU A 10 -15.25 51.91 13.71
CA LEU A 10 -14.21 50.88 13.57
C LEU A 10 -14.84 49.70 12.83
N LEU A 11 -14.71 49.66 11.51
CA LEU A 11 -15.11 48.51 10.69
C LEU A 11 -14.10 47.39 10.93
N VAL A 12 -14.32 46.60 11.98
CA VAL A 12 -13.64 45.32 12.21
C VAL A 12 -14.17 44.35 11.15
N THR A 13 -13.59 44.38 9.95
CA THR A 13 -13.77 43.30 8.98
C THR A 13 -13.02 42.09 9.53
N SER A 14 -13.76 41.32 10.33
CA SER A 14 -13.44 39.97 10.76
C SER A 14 -12.86 39.17 9.60
N LEU A 15 -11.52 39.00 9.59
CA LEU A 15 -10.89 37.92 8.85
C LEU A 15 -11.41 36.63 9.48
N ILE A 16 -12.50 36.12 8.92
CA ILE A 16 -12.82 34.72 9.03
C ILE A 16 -11.74 34.02 8.20
N PHE A 17 -10.58 33.78 8.81
CA PHE A 17 -9.68 32.72 8.37
C PHE A 17 -10.46 31.44 8.63
N SER A 18 -11.34 31.09 7.69
CA SER A 18 -11.92 29.76 7.63
C SER A 18 -10.71 28.83 7.54
N CYS A 19 -10.38 28.19 8.66
CA CYS A 19 -9.49 27.05 8.68
C CYS A 19 -10.19 26.02 7.80
N GLN A 20 -9.87 26.04 6.50
CA GLN A 20 -10.29 25.03 5.56
C GLN A 20 -9.58 23.77 6.03
N THR A 21 -10.21 23.02 6.93
CA THR A 21 -9.79 21.65 7.19
C THR A 21 -10.10 20.90 5.91
N SER A 22 -9.10 20.76 5.05
CA SER A 22 -9.19 19.80 3.98
C SER A 22 -9.28 18.45 4.69
N ALA A 23 -10.45 17.83 4.63
CA ALA A 23 -10.59 16.43 4.98
C ALA A 23 -9.59 15.68 4.09
N ARG A 24 -8.46 15.25 4.67
CA ARG A 24 -7.54 14.37 3.97
C ARG A 24 -8.33 13.09 3.70
N ALA A 25 -8.51 12.74 2.43
CA ALA A 25 -8.99 11.42 2.08
C ALA A 25 -8.04 10.40 2.70
N ILE A 26 -8.48 9.72 3.75
CA ILE A 26 -7.78 8.56 4.27
C ILE A 26 -8.04 7.47 3.24
N PHE A 27 -7.05 7.19 2.40
CA PHE A 27 -7.12 6.05 1.49
C PHE A 27 -6.83 4.79 2.30
N THR A 28 -7.89 4.20 2.86
CA THR A 28 -7.83 2.85 3.40
C THR A 28 -7.85 1.84 2.26
N ILE A 29 -7.16 0.73 2.46
CA ILE A 29 -7.09 -0.36 1.50
C ILE A 29 -7.43 -1.66 2.22
N ASP A 30 -8.46 -2.33 1.72
CA ASP A 30 -8.82 -3.68 2.13
C ASP A 30 -8.36 -4.62 1.03
N VAL A 31 -7.51 -5.59 1.37
CA VAL A 31 -7.02 -6.58 0.41
C VAL A 31 -7.56 -7.95 0.80
N LYS A 32 -8.07 -8.68 -0.18
CA LYS A 32 -8.45 -10.09 -0.05
C LYS A 32 -7.65 -10.92 -1.05
N VAL A 33 -7.08 -12.04 -0.61
CA VAL A 33 -6.54 -13.08 -1.51
C VAL A 33 -7.33 -14.35 -1.27
N ASN A 34 -7.97 -14.89 -2.32
CA ASN A 34 -8.80 -16.10 -2.21
C ASN A 34 -9.82 -16.04 -1.04
N ASN A 35 -10.49 -14.89 -0.90
CA ASN A 35 -11.46 -14.56 0.15
C ASN A 35 -10.88 -14.42 1.58
N VAL A 36 -9.55 -14.49 1.75
CA VAL A 36 -8.85 -14.22 3.02
C VAL A 36 -8.48 -12.74 3.08
N LEU A 37 -9.01 -12.03 4.08
CA LEU A 37 -8.68 -10.63 4.35
C LEU A 37 -7.26 -10.48 4.90
N ILE A 38 -6.56 -9.43 4.46
CA ILE A 38 -5.33 -8.95 5.11
C ILE A 38 -5.69 -7.90 6.15
N ASP A 39 -5.49 -8.22 7.42
CA ASP A 39 -5.58 -7.25 8.52
C ASP A 39 -4.32 -7.32 9.38
N ASN A 40 -3.95 -6.21 10.02
CA ASN A 40 -2.96 -6.14 11.08
C ASN A 40 -3.48 -6.90 12.31
N GLY A 41 -3.36 -8.23 12.33
CA GLY A 41 -3.65 -9.05 13.50
C GLY A 41 -4.56 -10.26 13.27
N THR A 42 -5.12 -10.44 12.07
CA THR A 42 -5.97 -11.61 11.75
C THR A 42 -5.23 -12.55 10.79
N GLY A 43 -5.20 -13.86 11.08
CA GLY A 43 -4.54 -14.87 10.21
C GLY A 43 -3.03 -15.04 10.41
N GLY A 44 -2.43 -14.49 11.48
CA GLY A 44 -1.01 -14.70 11.83
C GLY A 44 -0.03 -13.75 11.13
N TYR A 45 -0.53 -12.72 10.44
CA TYR A 45 0.29 -11.68 9.81
C TYR A 45 0.37 -10.45 10.71
N ASP A 46 1.58 -9.96 10.93
CA ASP A 46 1.88 -8.78 11.76
C ASP A 46 2.10 -7.50 10.93
N ALA A 47 1.70 -7.53 9.67
CA ALA A 47 1.75 -6.41 8.75
C ALA A 47 0.55 -6.47 7.80
N GLY A 48 -0.14 -5.33 7.66
CA GLY A 48 -1.24 -5.13 6.72
C GLY A 48 -0.79 -4.41 5.44
N PRO A 49 -1.68 -4.33 4.45
CA PRO A 49 -1.46 -3.54 3.25
C PRO A 49 -1.47 -2.04 3.59
N TYR A 50 -0.81 -1.24 2.77
CA TYR A 50 -0.91 0.22 2.84
C TYR A 50 -0.73 0.85 1.46
N ILE A 51 -1.05 2.14 1.36
CA ILE A 51 -0.79 2.94 0.16
C ILE A 51 0.29 3.94 0.48
N GLU A 52 1.39 3.88 -0.27
CA GLU A 52 2.42 4.91 -0.23
C GLU A 52 1.91 6.15 -0.97
N GLN A 53 1.68 7.24 -0.24
CA GLN A 53 1.04 8.45 -0.79
C GLN A 53 1.92 9.18 -1.82
N GLU A 54 3.24 9.14 -1.66
CA GLU A 54 4.18 9.84 -2.54
C GLU A 54 4.19 9.25 -3.95
N THR A 55 4.06 7.92 -4.05
CA THR A 55 4.11 7.18 -5.32
C THR A 55 2.74 6.69 -5.77
N ASN A 56 1.72 6.80 -4.90
CA ASN A 56 0.39 6.23 -5.05
C ASN A 56 0.41 4.71 -5.30
N THR A 57 1.35 4.01 -4.65
CA THR A 57 1.54 2.56 -4.81
C THR A 57 0.96 1.80 -3.64
N SER A 58 0.12 0.81 -3.93
CA SER A 58 -0.39 -0.15 -2.95
C SER A 58 0.67 -1.21 -2.65
N TYR A 59 1.08 -1.28 -1.39
CA TYR A 59 2.04 -2.23 -0.86
C TYR A 59 1.36 -3.29 -0.02
N VAL A 60 1.87 -4.52 -0.12
CA VAL A 60 1.40 -5.70 0.63
C VAL A 60 2.58 -6.50 1.16
N PRO A 61 2.45 -7.19 2.31
CA PRO A 61 3.47 -8.11 2.78
C PRO A 61 3.65 -9.24 1.78
N ILE A 62 4.87 -9.47 1.32
CA ILE A 62 5.12 -10.44 0.24
C ILE A 62 4.67 -11.86 0.62
N ARG A 63 4.94 -12.26 1.86
CA ARG A 63 4.60 -13.57 2.37
C ARG A 63 3.10 -13.83 2.34
N PHE A 64 2.30 -12.82 2.73
CA PHE A 64 0.84 -12.94 2.70
C PHE A 64 0.36 -13.32 1.30
N VAL A 65 0.73 -12.52 0.30
CA VAL A 65 0.23 -12.73 -1.06
C VAL A 65 0.73 -14.05 -1.62
N SER A 66 2.02 -14.34 -1.47
CA SER A 66 2.60 -15.56 -2.01
C SER A 66 2.00 -16.82 -1.37
N GLU A 67 1.90 -16.90 -0.05
CA GLU A 67 1.41 -18.11 0.64
C GLU A 67 -0.09 -18.35 0.41
N ASN A 68 -0.91 -17.28 0.38
CA ASN A 68 -2.34 -17.42 0.05
C ASN A 68 -2.58 -17.79 -1.43
N LEU A 69 -1.57 -17.66 -2.28
CA LEU A 69 -1.54 -18.13 -3.67
C LEU A 69 -0.82 -19.49 -3.82
N GLY A 70 -0.53 -20.19 -2.72
CA GLY A 70 0.11 -21.52 -2.72
C GLY A 70 1.63 -21.49 -2.89
N ALA A 71 2.27 -20.32 -2.90
CA ALA A 71 3.73 -20.21 -3.04
C ALA A 71 4.47 -20.16 -1.70
N THR A 72 5.70 -20.67 -1.69
CA THR A 72 6.60 -20.59 -0.55
C THR A 72 7.54 -19.39 -0.66
N VAL A 73 7.91 -18.79 0.49
CA VAL A 73 8.76 -17.59 0.52
C VAL A 73 10.00 -17.79 1.40
N SER A 74 11.16 -17.56 0.81
CA SER A 74 12.47 -17.55 1.47
C SER A 74 13.03 -16.13 1.54
N TRP A 75 13.65 -15.78 2.67
CA TRP A 75 14.32 -14.50 2.87
C TRP A 75 15.81 -14.68 3.16
N ASN A 76 16.67 -14.07 2.34
CA ASN A 76 18.09 -13.94 2.61
C ASN A 76 18.40 -12.51 3.10
N LYS A 77 18.71 -12.40 4.39
CA LYS A 77 18.97 -11.11 5.05
C LYS A 77 20.24 -10.43 4.54
N GLN A 78 21.33 -11.17 4.30
CA GLN A 78 22.60 -10.56 3.85
C GLN A 78 22.46 -9.97 2.45
N ALA A 79 21.84 -10.71 1.53
CA ALA A 79 21.61 -10.27 0.16
C ALA A 79 20.40 -9.33 0.01
N LYS A 80 19.63 -9.13 1.08
CA LYS A 80 18.32 -8.46 1.06
C LYS A 80 17.39 -9.01 -0.04
N LYS A 81 17.42 -10.33 -0.23
CA LYS A 81 16.76 -11.02 -1.34
C LYS A 81 15.61 -11.90 -0.86
N VAL A 82 14.45 -11.74 -1.47
CA VAL A 82 13.31 -12.64 -1.36
C VAL A 82 13.32 -13.60 -2.54
N THR A 83 13.09 -14.89 -2.27
CA THR A 83 12.86 -15.90 -3.29
C THR A 83 11.50 -16.54 -3.05
N ILE A 84 10.63 -16.49 -4.06
CA ILE A 84 9.29 -17.09 -4.05
C ILE A 84 9.32 -18.30 -4.97
N LYS A 85 8.74 -19.41 -4.54
CA LYS A 85 8.56 -20.61 -5.36
C LYS A 85 7.11 -21.05 -5.30
N SER A 86 6.41 -21.00 -6.43
CA SER A 86 5.05 -21.53 -6.56
C SER A 86 5.07 -23.04 -6.81
N GLU A 87 3.91 -23.68 -6.61
CA GLU A 87 3.74 -25.13 -6.79
C GLU A 87 3.97 -25.59 -8.24
N ASP A 88 3.68 -24.72 -9.22
CA ASP A 88 3.92 -24.95 -10.65
C ASP A 88 5.40 -24.81 -11.07
N GLY A 89 6.31 -24.56 -10.12
CA GLY A 89 7.75 -24.47 -10.35
C GLY A 89 8.25 -23.08 -10.75
N LYS A 90 7.40 -22.06 -10.81
CA LYS A 90 7.84 -20.68 -11.07
C LYS A 90 8.71 -20.17 -9.92
N VAL A 91 9.83 -19.54 -10.26
CA VAL A 91 10.77 -18.94 -9.29
C VAL A 91 10.82 -17.44 -9.50
N ILE A 92 10.52 -16.67 -8.46
CA ILE A 92 10.58 -15.20 -8.49
C ILE A 92 11.63 -14.74 -7.50
N GLU A 93 12.55 -13.89 -7.94
CA GLU A 93 13.58 -13.29 -7.10
C GLU A 93 13.45 -11.77 -7.06
N LEU A 94 13.35 -11.23 -5.85
CA LEU A 94 13.17 -9.81 -5.57
C LEU A 94 14.28 -9.33 -4.64
N THR A 95 14.83 -8.15 -4.88
CA THR A 95 15.82 -7.52 -3.99
C THR A 95 15.25 -6.23 -3.42
N VAL A 96 15.30 -6.06 -2.10
CA VAL A 96 14.81 -4.84 -1.44
C VAL A 96 15.59 -3.63 -1.94
N GLY A 97 14.87 -2.57 -2.34
CA GLY A 97 15.43 -1.35 -2.92
C GLY A 97 15.76 -1.44 -4.42
N SER A 98 15.60 -2.61 -5.05
CA SER A 98 15.80 -2.77 -6.49
C SER A 98 14.48 -2.89 -7.24
N LYS A 99 14.32 -2.13 -8.33
CA LYS A 99 13.22 -2.33 -9.28
C LYS A 99 13.46 -3.52 -10.21
N THR A 100 14.67 -4.07 -10.25
CA THR A 100 14.97 -5.28 -11.02
C THR A 100 14.52 -6.49 -10.22
N ALA A 101 13.67 -7.30 -10.83
CA ALA A 101 13.26 -8.62 -10.36
C ALA A 101 13.59 -9.67 -11.42
N TYR A 102 13.54 -10.94 -11.04
CA TYR A 102 13.73 -12.06 -11.95
C TYR A 102 12.59 -13.05 -11.83
N VAL A 103 12.08 -13.54 -12.97
CA VAL A 103 11.08 -14.62 -13.04
C VAL A 103 11.67 -15.72 -13.89
N ASN A 104 11.87 -16.89 -13.30
CA ASN A 104 12.56 -18.02 -13.94
C ASN A 104 13.94 -17.64 -14.53
N GLY A 105 14.64 -16.71 -13.87
CA GLY A 105 15.94 -16.19 -14.32
C GLY A 105 15.85 -15.07 -15.37
N GLU A 106 14.68 -14.80 -15.94
CA GLU A 106 14.48 -13.68 -16.86
C GLU A 106 14.24 -12.37 -16.11
N LYS A 107 14.87 -11.29 -16.59
CA LYS A 107 14.80 -9.98 -15.96
C LYS A 107 13.45 -9.32 -16.20
N MET A 108 12.84 -8.80 -15.14
CA MET A 108 11.65 -7.94 -15.21
C MET A 108 11.86 -6.65 -14.41
N THR A 109 11.20 -5.57 -14.81
CA THR A 109 11.25 -4.27 -14.11
C THR A 109 9.94 -4.00 -13.39
N LEU A 110 10.02 -3.79 -12.09
CA LEU A 110 8.90 -3.40 -11.22
C LEU A 110 8.64 -1.88 -11.31
N PRO A 111 7.39 -1.44 -11.12
CA PRO A 111 7.07 0.00 -11.09
C PRO A 111 7.73 0.69 -9.89
N ASN A 112 7.74 0.02 -8.73
CA ASN A 112 8.37 0.45 -7.50
C ASN A 112 9.18 -0.72 -6.91
N ALA A 113 10.25 -0.40 -6.20
CA ALA A 113 11.07 -1.42 -5.57
C ALA A 113 10.32 -2.05 -4.38
N PRO A 114 10.61 -3.32 -4.04
CA PRO A 114 10.28 -3.87 -2.75
C PRO A 114 10.93 -3.04 -1.64
N VAL A 115 10.21 -2.82 -0.55
CA VAL A 115 10.69 -2.04 0.60
C VAL A 115 10.62 -2.87 1.87
N MET A 116 11.41 -2.51 2.87
CA MET A 116 11.35 -3.13 4.20
C MET A 116 11.41 -2.03 5.25
N PRO A 117 10.27 -1.41 5.60
CA PRO A 117 10.23 -0.35 6.58
C PRO A 117 10.56 -0.87 7.98
N SER A 118 11.13 -0.02 8.84
CA SER A 118 11.51 -0.39 10.23
C SER A 118 10.33 -0.92 11.06
N TYR A 119 9.11 -0.46 10.76
CA TYR A 119 7.85 -1.02 11.24
C TYR A 119 6.89 -1.08 10.05
N PRO A 120 6.30 -2.25 9.70
CA PRO A 120 6.24 -3.51 10.48
C PRO A 120 7.42 -4.48 10.27
N ASN A 121 8.58 -4.04 9.75
CA ASN A 121 9.75 -4.90 9.50
C ASN A 121 9.43 -6.14 8.63
N ARG A 122 8.62 -5.91 7.60
CA ARG A 122 8.26 -6.91 6.58
C ARG A 122 8.68 -6.43 5.22
N VAL A 123 9.03 -7.38 4.34
CA VAL A 123 9.24 -7.03 2.94
C VAL A 123 7.87 -6.78 2.32
N MET A 124 7.70 -5.55 1.84
CA MET A 124 6.50 -5.06 1.20
C MET A 124 6.76 -4.95 -0.30
N VAL A 125 5.79 -5.36 -1.10
CA VAL A 125 5.90 -5.36 -2.57
C VAL A 125 4.71 -4.63 -3.21
N PRO A 126 4.88 -4.07 -4.43
CA PRO A 126 3.76 -3.55 -5.19
C PRO A 126 2.75 -4.66 -5.46
N LEU A 127 1.55 -4.51 -4.91
CA LEU A 127 0.52 -5.55 -4.86
C LEU A 127 0.23 -6.16 -6.22
N ARG A 128 -0.05 -5.30 -7.21
CA ARG A 128 -0.55 -5.74 -8.52
C ARG A 128 0.46 -6.65 -9.23
N TYR A 129 1.70 -6.18 -9.36
CA TYR A 129 2.72 -6.84 -10.16
C TYR A 129 3.06 -8.23 -9.63
N ILE A 130 3.25 -8.37 -8.33
CA ILE A 130 3.61 -9.67 -7.77
C ILE A 130 2.42 -10.66 -7.85
N SER A 131 1.20 -10.18 -7.61
CA SER A 131 0.00 -11.01 -7.72
C SER A 131 -0.18 -11.53 -9.16
N GLU A 132 -0.02 -10.66 -10.16
CA GLU A 132 -0.15 -11.03 -11.58
C GLU A 132 0.95 -12.00 -12.04
N VAL A 133 2.21 -11.80 -11.61
CA VAL A 133 3.31 -12.74 -11.92
C VAL A 133 3.03 -14.13 -11.32
N LEU A 134 2.41 -14.17 -10.14
CA LEU A 134 1.96 -15.41 -9.50
C LEU A 134 0.69 -16.01 -10.13
N GLY A 135 0.15 -15.40 -11.19
CA GLY A 135 -1.01 -15.92 -11.93
C GLY A 135 -2.36 -15.50 -11.35
N ALA A 136 -2.39 -14.56 -10.41
CA ALA A 136 -3.63 -14.04 -9.86
C ALA A 136 -4.16 -12.84 -10.65
N THR A 137 -5.48 -12.70 -10.68
CA THR A 137 -6.17 -11.51 -11.18
C THR A 137 -6.39 -10.53 -10.04
N VAL A 138 -6.15 -9.24 -10.29
CA VAL A 138 -6.30 -8.17 -9.30
C VAL A 138 -7.44 -7.25 -9.70
N ASN A 139 -8.54 -7.30 -8.93
CA ASN A 139 -9.71 -6.45 -9.13
C ASN A 139 -9.73 -5.36 -8.05
N VAL A 140 -9.92 -4.11 -8.46
CA VAL A 140 -9.97 -2.98 -7.53
C VAL A 140 -11.31 -2.27 -7.67
N LYS A 141 -11.99 -2.05 -6.55
CA LYS A 141 -13.22 -1.26 -6.47
C LYS A 141 -13.07 -0.20 -5.38
N LYS A 142 -13.55 1.00 -5.66
CA LYS A 142 -13.63 2.07 -4.67
C LYS A 142 -15.07 2.19 -4.16
N VAL A 143 -15.26 1.99 -2.86
CA VAL A 143 -16.56 2.13 -2.19
C VAL A 143 -16.35 3.03 -0.98
N ASP A 144 -17.12 4.11 -0.86
CA ASP A 144 -17.06 5.06 0.25
C ASP A 144 -15.65 5.60 0.58
N GLY A 145 -14.79 5.72 -0.43
CA GLY A 145 -13.41 6.21 -0.26
C GLY A 145 -12.38 5.10 0.03
N ILE A 146 -12.84 3.88 0.32
CA ILE A 146 -12.02 2.71 0.61
C ILE A 146 -11.73 1.96 -0.70
N LEU A 147 -10.48 1.54 -0.89
CA LEU A 147 -10.11 0.66 -1.99
C LEU A 147 -10.24 -0.80 -1.54
N HIS A 148 -11.22 -1.51 -2.09
CA HIS A 148 -11.34 -2.96 -1.96
C HIS A 148 -10.59 -3.62 -3.11
N VAL A 149 -9.61 -4.45 -2.76
CA VAL A 149 -8.78 -5.19 -3.71
C VAL A 149 -9.03 -6.67 -3.53
N ASP A 150 -9.58 -7.30 -4.55
CA ASP A 150 -9.82 -8.73 -4.62
C ASP A 150 -8.77 -9.38 -5.53
N ILE A 151 -7.97 -10.27 -4.96
CA ILE A 151 -6.95 -11.07 -5.64
C ILE A 151 -7.45 -12.51 -5.71
N THR A 152 -7.62 -13.02 -6.92
CA THR A 152 -8.17 -14.36 -7.15
C THR A 152 -7.34 -15.11 -8.18
N THR A 153 -7.09 -16.39 -7.94
CA THR A 153 -6.62 -17.31 -8.99
C THR A 153 -7.80 -17.73 -9.87
N SER A 154 -7.57 -17.91 -11.16
CA SER A 154 -8.52 -18.49 -12.12
C SER A 154 -8.77 -19.97 -11.87
#